data_AF-A0A538CG43-F1
#
_entry.id   AF-A0A538CG43-F1
#
_cell.length_a   1.000
_cell.length_b   1.000
_cell.length_c   1.000
_cell.angle_alpha   90.00
_cell.angle_beta   90.00
_cell.angle_gamma   90.00
#
_symmetry.space_group_name_H-M   'P 1'
#
loop_
_entity.id
_entity.type
_entity.pdbx_description
1 polymer ?
#
loop_
_entity_poly.entity_id
_entity_poly.type
_entity_poly.pdbx_seq_one_letter_code
_entity_poly.pdbx_strand_id
1 'polypeptide(L)'
;MSRPARIAGWLSIASLLGIVPHVMEDLRYGQAHNFHMTTVQFEWFAGAVVLATAGVAMLCLEGWRSGAIGVLLFGVLWSVLGAVDHHRAFLPGTFRAGVPSRVWVFLIVGLQAAAALAAGLALLHAGQTERAVTPPPA
;
A
#
# COMPACT_ATOMS: atom_id res chain seq x y z
N MET A 1 -13.03 -16.88 -3.73
CA MET A 1 -12.38 -15.75 -3.02
C MET A 1 -13.07 -15.50 -1.69
N SER A 2 -12.31 -15.36 -0.60
CA SER A 2 -12.84 -15.06 0.73
C SER A 2 -13.27 -13.59 0.85
N ARG A 3 -14.24 -13.28 1.72
CA ARG A 3 -14.67 -11.88 1.96
C ARG A 3 -13.48 -10.96 2.34
N PRO A 4 -12.55 -11.37 3.23
CA PRO A 4 -11.39 -10.55 3.57
C PRO A 4 -10.48 -10.24 2.38
N ALA A 5 -10.25 -11.22 1.47
CA ALA A 5 -9.44 -10.99 0.27
C ALA A 5 -10.08 -9.96 -0.67
N ARG A 6 -11.40 -10.02 -0.85
CA ARG A 6 -12.15 -9.04 -1.64
C ARG A 6 -12.04 -7.64 -1.04
N ILE A 7 -12.17 -7.53 0.29
CA ILE A 7 -12.02 -6.26 1.01
C ILE A 7 -10.59 -5.72 0.83
N ALA A 8 -9.58 -6.57 1.01
CA ALA A 8 -8.17 -6.19 0.85
C ALA A 8 -7.89 -5.63 -0.55
N GLY A 9 -8.32 -6.34 -1.60
CA GLY A 9 -8.15 -5.90 -2.97
C GLY A 9 -8.81 -4.54 -3.24
N TRP A 10 -10.07 -4.35 -2.85
CA TRP A 10 -10.77 -3.08 -3.07
C TRP A 10 -10.21 -1.91 -2.26
N LEU A 11 -9.79 -2.13 -1.01
CA LEU A 11 -9.11 -1.11 -0.22
C LEU A 11 -7.79 -0.69 -0.86
N SER A 12 -7.04 -1.65 -1.39
CA SER A 12 -5.79 -1.37 -2.10
C SER A 12 -6.04 -0.58 -3.40
N ILE A 13 -7.08 -0.92 -4.17
CA ILE A 13 -7.51 -0.11 -5.33
C ILE A 13 -7.93 1.30 -4.91
N ALA A 14 -8.75 1.44 -3.87
CA ALA A 14 -9.21 2.74 -3.38
C ALA A 14 -8.05 3.61 -2.90
N SER A 15 -6.98 3.01 -2.36
CA SER A 15 -5.79 3.74 -1.92
C SER A 15 -5.07 4.49 -3.05
N LEU A 16 -5.25 4.07 -4.32
CA LEU A 16 -4.69 4.76 -5.48
C LEU A 16 -5.21 6.21 -5.61
N LEU A 17 -6.40 6.50 -5.08
CA LEU A 17 -6.94 7.87 -5.01
C LEU A 17 -6.11 8.79 -4.12
N GLY A 18 -5.34 8.24 -3.18
CA GLY A 18 -4.37 9.00 -2.37
C GLY A 18 -2.96 8.89 -2.94
N ILE A 19 -2.54 7.69 -3.35
CA ILE A 19 -1.18 7.43 -3.84
C ILE A 19 -0.86 8.28 -5.07
N VAL A 20 -1.74 8.30 -6.08
CA VAL A 20 -1.45 8.99 -7.34
C VAL A 20 -1.32 10.50 -7.14
N PRO A 21 -2.27 11.22 -6.49
CA PRO A 21 -2.11 12.64 -6.21
C PRO A 21 -0.87 12.95 -5.36
N HIS A 22 -0.54 12.09 -4.40
CA HIS A 22 0.64 12.27 -3.56
C HIS A 22 1.95 12.11 -4.35
N VAL A 23 2.07 11.09 -5.21
CA VAL A 23 3.23 10.92 -6.10
C VAL A 23 3.39 12.13 -7.03
N MET A 24 2.29 12.66 -7.56
CA MET A 24 2.33 13.89 -8.39
C MET A 24 2.79 15.10 -7.58
N GLU A 25 2.36 15.21 -6.33
CA GLU A 25 2.82 16.25 -5.40
C GLU A 25 4.33 16.13 -5.12
N ASP A 26 4.82 14.92 -4.88
CA ASP A 26 6.22 14.63 -4.63
C ASP A 26 7.11 14.97 -5.83
N LEU A 27 6.65 14.66 -7.05
CA LEU A 27 7.29 15.06 -8.30
C LEU A 27 7.36 16.57 -8.45
N ARG A 28 6.21 17.25 -8.25
CA ARG A 28 6.11 18.71 -8.38
C ARG A 28 7.03 19.45 -7.43
N TYR A 29 7.17 18.95 -6.20
CA TYR A 29 8.01 19.56 -5.17
C TYR A 29 9.41 18.95 -5.08
N GLY A 30 9.85 18.17 -6.08
CA GLY A 30 11.22 17.71 -6.21
C GLY A 30 11.69 16.77 -5.10
N GLN A 31 10.84 15.85 -4.64
CA GLN A 31 11.25 14.82 -3.66
C GLN A 31 12.41 13.94 -4.14
N ALA A 32 12.61 13.80 -5.45
CA ALA A 32 13.67 12.97 -6.02
C ALA A 32 15.05 13.23 -5.38
N HIS A 33 15.35 14.48 -5.03
CA HIS A 33 16.59 14.87 -4.36
C HIS A 33 16.77 14.25 -2.97
N ASN A 34 15.68 14.06 -2.22
CA ASN A 34 15.72 13.42 -0.90
C ASN A 34 16.03 11.92 -0.98
N PHE A 35 15.85 11.32 -2.16
CA PHE A 35 16.17 9.92 -2.44
C PHE A 35 17.47 9.75 -3.23
N HIS A 36 18.25 10.82 -3.45
CA HIS A 36 19.45 10.80 -4.29
C HIS A 36 19.20 10.28 -5.72
N MET A 37 18.00 10.52 -6.25
CA MET A 37 17.58 10.12 -7.60
C MET A 37 17.46 11.35 -8.51
N THR A 38 17.63 11.14 -9.82
CA THR A 38 17.16 12.12 -10.80
C THR A 38 15.63 12.13 -10.86
N THR A 39 15.03 13.22 -11.34
CA THR A 39 13.56 13.30 -11.51
C THR A 39 13.04 12.14 -12.36
N VAL A 40 13.70 11.83 -13.47
CA VAL A 40 13.33 10.72 -14.37
C VAL A 40 13.37 9.37 -13.65
N GLN A 41 14.41 9.11 -12.84
CA GLN A 41 14.50 7.87 -12.07
C GLN A 41 13.36 7.76 -11.05
N PHE A 42 13.04 8.86 -10.37
CA PHE A 42 11.96 8.91 -9.40
C PHE A 42 10.58 8.73 -10.04
N GLU A 43 10.34 9.31 -11.22
CA GLU A 43 9.11 9.10 -12.01
C GLU A 43 8.91 7.63 -12.37
N TRP A 44 9.95 6.98 -12.92
CA TRP A 44 9.90 5.56 -13.27
C TRP A 44 9.69 4.69 -12.05
N PHE A 45 10.40 4.96 -10.95
CA PHE A 45 10.24 4.24 -9.70
C PHE A 45 8.82 4.38 -9.15
N ALA A 46 8.33 5.61 -9.00
CA ALA A 46 7.00 5.86 -8.44
C ALA A 46 5.90 5.26 -9.33
N GLY A 47 6.02 5.39 -10.65
CA GLY A 47 5.11 4.75 -11.60
C GLY A 47 5.10 3.22 -11.47
N ALA A 48 6.27 2.60 -11.36
CA ALA A 48 6.38 1.15 -11.17
C ALA A 48 5.74 0.70 -9.85
N VAL A 49 5.93 1.43 -8.75
CA VAL A 49 5.32 1.11 -7.45
C VAL A 49 3.79 1.25 -7.49
N VAL A 50 3.27 2.29 -8.17
CA VAL A 50 1.82 2.48 -8.39
C VAL A 50 1.24 1.31 -9.19
N LEU A 51 1.87 0.95 -10.32
CA LEU A 51 1.44 -0.16 -11.16
C LEU A 51 1.53 -1.50 -10.43
N ALA A 52 2.59 -1.73 -9.65
CA ALA A 52 2.72 -2.94 -8.85
C ALA A 52 1.63 -3.02 -7.78
N THR A 53 1.30 -1.91 -7.12
CA THR A 53 0.21 -1.82 -6.12
C THR A 53 -1.14 -2.18 -6.78
N ALA A 54 -1.43 -1.62 -7.95
CA ALA A 54 -2.64 -1.95 -8.70
C ALA A 54 -2.65 -3.42 -9.15
N GLY A 55 -1.53 -3.94 -9.64
CA GLY A 55 -1.38 -5.31 -10.10
C GLY A 55 -1.62 -6.34 -9.00
N VAL A 56 -1.02 -6.15 -7.81
CA VAL A 56 -1.25 -7.07 -6.68
C VAL A 56 -2.68 -7.00 -6.17
N ALA A 57 -3.31 -5.82 -6.20
CA ALA A 57 -4.71 -5.65 -5.83
C ALA A 57 -5.64 -6.40 -6.81
N MET A 58 -5.38 -6.31 -8.12
CA MET A 58 -6.13 -7.07 -9.14
C MET A 58 -5.96 -8.58 -8.97
N LEU A 59 -4.72 -9.07 -8.78
CA LEU A 59 -4.47 -10.48 -8.48
C LEU A 59 -5.21 -10.93 -7.22
N CYS A 60 -5.29 -10.07 -6.20
CA CYS A 60 -6.03 -10.35 -4.98
C CYS A 60 -7.55 -10.48 -5.24
N LEU A 61 -8.11 -9.58 -6.06
CA LEU A 61 -9.52 -9.61 -6.48
C LEU A 61 -9.87 -10.82 -7.36
N GLU A 62 -8.93 -11.30 -8.16
CA GLU A 62 -9.03 -12.55 -8.91
C GLU A 62 -8.89 -13.80 -8.01
N GLY A 63 -8.61 -13.60 -6.72
CA GLY A 63 -8.53 -14.66 -5.72
C GLY A 63 -7.18 -15.39 -5.65
N TRP A 64 -6.14 -14.87 -6.31
CA TRP A 64 -4.80 -15.44 -6.24
C TRP A 64 -4.17 -15.18 -4.87
N ARG A 65 -3.59 -16.22 -4.27
CA ARG A 65 -2.86 -16.12 -2.99
C ARG A 65 -1.69 -15.15 -3.08
N SER A 66 -0.97 -15.15 -4.20
CA SER A 66 0.11 -14.20 -4.48
C SER A 66 -0.37 -12.75 -4.48
N GLY A 67 -1.60 -12.49 -4.92
CA GLY A 67 -2.24 -11.18 -4.84
C GLY A 67 -2.43 -10.72 -3.40
N ALA A 68 -2.97 -11.59 -2.53
CA ALA A 68 -3.12 -11.28 -1.10
C ALA A 68 -1.77 -11.06 -0.39
N ILE A 69 -0.74 -11.85 -0.73
CA ILE A 69 0.64 -11.62 -0.23
C ILE A 69 1.15 -10.26 -0.70
N GLY A 70 0.95 -9.92 -1.98
CA GLY A 70 1.35 -8.64 -2.54
C GLY A 70 0.65 -7.47 -1.85
N VAL A 71 -0.67 -7.52 -1.66
CA VAL A 71 -1.43 -6.48 -0.95
C VAL A 71 -0.94 -6.32 0.48
N LEU A 72 -0.62 -7.41 1.19
CA LEU A 72 -0.04 -7.35 2.51
C LEU A 72 1.32 -6.61 2.50
N LEU A 73 2.23 -7.00 1.61
CA LEU A 73 3.58 -6.42 1.53
C LEU A 73 3.55 -4.93 1.14
N PHE A 74 2.82 -4.59 0.08
CA PHE A 74 2.68 -3.20 -0.36
C PHE A 74 1.91 -2.37 0.68
N GLY A 75 0.89 -2.94 1.30
CA GLY A 75 0.13 -2.26 2.35
C GLY A 75 1.00 -1.87 3.54
N VAL A 76 1.88 -2.78 3.99
CA VAL A 76 2.88 -2.50 5.02
C VAL A 76 3.91 -1.47 4.53
N LEU A 77 4.45 -1.63 3.33
CA LEU A 77 5.46 -0.72 2.76
C LEU A 77 4.94 0.72 2.71
N TRP A 78 3.75 0.94 2.16
CA TRP A 78 3.14 2.26 2.08
C TRP A 78 2.84 2.85 3.47
N SER A 79 2.42 2.02 4.42
CA SER A 79 2.16 2.45 5.80
C SER A 79 3.45 2.89 6.50
N VAL A 80 4.53 2.12 6.34
CA VAL A 80 5.85 2.44 6.93
C VAL A 80 6.46 3.67 6.28
N LEU A 81 6.49 3.74 4.94
CA LEU A 81 7.01 4.91 4.22
C LEU A 81 6.22 6.17 4.57
N GLY A 82 4.88 6.09 4.54
CA GLY A 82 4.02 7.20 4.94
C GLY A 82 4.29 7.65 6.37
N ALA A 83 4.37 6.73 7.33
CA ALA A 83 4.65 7.07 8.73
C ALA A 83 6.05 7.66 8.93
N VAL A 84 7.09 7.08 8.33
CA VAL A 84 8.49 7.48 8.53
C VAL A 84 8.78 8.80 7.85
N ASP A 85 8.38 8.97 6.59
CA ASP A 85 8.66 10.19 5.83
C ASP A 85 7.82 11.38 6.34
N HIS A 86 6.63 11.09 6.88
CA HIS A 86 5.69 12.11 7.32
C HIS A 86 5.52 12.20 8.84
N HIS A 87 6.35 11.55 9.67
CA HIS A 87 6.32 11.82 11.11
C HIS A 87 6.57 13.31 11.41
N ARG A 88 7.39 13.97 10.58
CA ARG A 88 7.62 15.42 10.59
C ARG A 88 6.43 16.23 10.06
N ALA A 89 5.46 15.60 9.38
CA ALA A 89 4.20 16.26 8.98
C ALA A 89 3.31 16.60 10.18
N PHE A 90 3.48 15.85 11.27
CA PHE A 90 2.79 16.03 12.55
C PHE A 90 3.52 16.97 13.51
N LEU A 91 4.72 17.41 13.14
CA LEU A 91 5.47 18.42 13.90
C LEU A 91 5.13 19.83 13.35
N PRO A 92 4.97 20.84 14.22
CA PRO A 92 4.70 22.21 13.78
C PRO A 92 5.84 22.76 12.91
N GLY A 93 5.52 23.34 11.75
CA GLY A 93 6.45 24.13 10.94
C GLY A 93 7.42 23.37 10.01
N THR A 94 7.41 22.04 10.01
CA THR A 94 8.43 21.23 9.30
C THR A 94 7.97 20.56 8.02
N PHE A 95 6.69 20.65 7.65
CA PHE A 95 6.14 19.98 6.48
C PHE A 95 5.80 20.95 5.36
N ARG A 96 6.07 20.52 4.12
CA ARG A 96 5.75 21.23 2.89
C ARG A 96 4.34 21.80 3.00
N ALA A 97 4.23 23.12 2.86
CA ALA A 97 3.03 23.89 3.14
C ALA A 97 1.86 23.44 2.25
N GLY A 98 1.01 22.58 2.80
CA GLY A 98 -0.25 22.20 2.19
C GLY A 98 -1.03 21.20 3.04
N VAL A 99 -2.23 21.61 3.48
CA VAL A 99 -3.29 20.71 3.96
C VAL A 99 -3.51 19.48 3.03
N PRO A 100 -3.36 19.58 1.69
CA PRO A 100 -3.54 18.43 0.79
C PRO A 100 -2.60 17.25 1.06
N SER A 101 -1.31 17.51 1.33
CA SER A 101 -0.30 16.46 1.52
C SER A 101 -0.63 15.55 2.71
N ARG A 102 -1.04 16.16 3.84
CA ARG A 102 -1.47 15.42 5.02
C ARG A 102 -2.69 14.54 4.75
N VAL A 103 -3.66 15.06 4.00
CA VAL A 103 -4.87 14.33 3.64
C VAL A 103 -4.53 13.10 2.81
N TRP A 104 -3.66 13.24 1.81
CA TRP A 104 -3.23 12.10 0.99
C TRP A 104 -2.52 11.05 1.80
N VAL A 105 -1.59 11.44 2.67
CA VAL A 105 -0.84 10.51 3.51
C VAL A 105 -1.75 9.76 4.48
N PHE A 106 -2.71 10.45 5.12
CA PHE A 106 -3.70 9.79 5.96
C PHE A 106 -4.55 8.79 5.18
N LEU A 107 -4.98 9.16 3.97
CA LEU A 107 -5.75 8.28 3.12
C LEU A 107 -4.93 7.04 2.73
N ILE A 108 -3.68 7.22 2.31
CA ILE A 108 -2.77 6.14 1.91
C ILE A 108 -2.51 5.21 3.10
N VAL A 109 -2.01 5.74 4.21
CA VAL A 109 -1.64 4.94 5.39
C VAL A 109 -2.87 4.23 5.95
N GLY A 110 -4.01 4.92 6.08
CA GLY A 110 -5.25 4.33 6.60
C GLY A 110 -5.77 3.19 5.72
N LEU A 111 -5.90 3.43 4.41
CA LEU A 111 -6.43 2.42 3.48
C LEU A 111 -5.46 1.26 3.30
N GLN A 112 -4.16 1.52 3.21
CA GLN A 112 -3.15 0.47 3.02
C GLN A 112 -2.92 -0.36 4.30
N ALA A 113 -3.00 0.24 5.49
CA ALA A 113 -2.99 -0.51 6.75
C ALA A 113 -4.24 -1.41 6.85
N ALA A 114 -5.43 -0.89 6.51
CA ALA A 114 -6.65 -1.68 6.50
C ALA A 114 -6.60 -2.81 5.45
N ALA A 115 -6.07 -2.53 4.25
CA ALA A 115 -5.86 -3.52 3.21
C ALA A 115 -4.89 -4.62 3.66
N ALA A 116 -3.78 -4.25 4.30
CA ALA A 116 -2.80 -5.18 4.84
C ALA A 116 -3.42 -6.10 5.91
N LEU A 117 -4.19 -5.54 6.85
CA LEU A 117 -4.90 -6.33 7.87
C LEU A 117 -5.91 -7.30 7.23
N ALA A 118 -6.70 -6.83 6.28
CA ALA A 118 -7.66 -7.67 5.56
C ALA A 118 -6.97 -8.78 4.74
N ALA A 119 -5.83 -8.49 4.12
CA ALA A 119 -5.02 -9.47 3.40
C ALA A 119 -4.40 -10.50 4.35
N GLY A 120 -3.88 -10.07 5.50
CA GLY A 120 -3.38 -10.95 6.56
C GLY A 120 -4.47 -11.91 7.05
N LEU A 121 -5.67 -11.39 7.33
CA LEU A 121 -6.84 -12.20 7.69
C LEU A 121 -7.24 -13.17 6.56
N ALA A 122 -7.15 -12.76 5.30
CA ALA A 122 -7.43 -13.63 4.17
C ALA A 122 -6.43 -14.81 4.10
N LEU A 123 -5.15 -14.54 4.31
CA LEU A 123 -4.09 -15.54 4.29
C LEU A 123 -4.17 -16.51 5.47
N LEU A 124 -4.53 -16.03 6.66
CA LEU A 124 -4.76 -16.88 7.84
C LEU A 124 -5.93 -17.83 7.62
N HIS A 125 -7.06 -17.34 7.09
CA HIS A 125 -8.20 -18.19 6.76
C HIS A 125 -7.88 -19.21 5.67
N ALA A 126 -7.12 -18.83 4.64
CA ALA A 126 -6.69 -19.76 3.59
C ALA A 126 -5.80 -20.88 4.15
N GLY A 127 -4.87 -20.55 5.07
CA GLY A 127 -4.02 -21.53 5.74
C GLY A 127 -4.79 -22.46 6.70
N GLN A 128 -5.89 -21.99 7.31
CA GLN A 128 -6.78 -22.84 8.12
C GLN A 128 -7.57 -23.84 7.26
N THR A 129 -8.02 -23.45 6.07
CA THR A 129 -8.69 -24.39 5.14
C THR A 129 -7.74 -25.46 4.59
N GLU A 130 -6.47 -25.12 4.30
CA GLU A 130 -5.48 -26.11 3.87
C GLU A 130 -5.12 -27.11 5.00
N ARG A 131 -4.93 -26.63 6.23
CA ARG A 131 -4.65 -27.49 7.41
C ARG A 131 -5.84 -28.32 7.89
N ALA A 132 -7.08 -27.89 7.59
CA ALA A 132 -8.28 -28.68 7.91
C ALA A 132 -8.46 -29.88 6.98
N VAL A 133 -7.81 -29.89 5.80
CA VAL A 133 -7.91 -30.97 4.81
C VAL A 133 -6.81 -32.02 4.97
N THR A 134 -5.69 -31.69 5.62
CA THR A 134 -4.64 -32.65 5.98
C THR A 134 -4.34 -32.62 7.48
N PRO A 135 -4.73 -33.64 8.26
CA PRO A 135 -4.31 -33.71 9.66
C PRO A 135 -2.76 -33.82 9.73
N PRO A 136 -2.14 -33.31 10.81
CA PRO A 136 -0.70 -33.47 11.00
C PRO A 136 -0.36 -34.98 11.03
N PRO A 137 0.77 -35.39 10.42
CA PRO A 137 1.20 -36.78 10.48
C PRO A 137 1.33 -37.21 11.95
N ALA A 138 0.79 -38.40 12.24
CA ALA A 138 0.84 -39.04 13.56
C ALA A 138 2.27 -39.41 13.96
#